data_AF-A0A938SNY0-F1
#
_entry.id   AF-A0A938SNY0-F1
#
_cell.length_a   1.000
_cell.length_b   1.000
_cell.length_c   1.000
_cell.angle_alpha   90.00
_cell.angle_beta   90.00
_cell.angle_gamma   90.00
#
_symmetry.space_group_name_H-M   'P 1'
#
loop_
_entity.id
_entity.type
_entity.pdbx_description
1 polymer ?
#
loop_
_entity_poly.entity_id
_entity_poly.type
_entity_poly.pdbx_seq_one_letter_code
_entity_poly.pdbx_strand_id
1 'polypeptide(L)'
;MAGWDLHGYYVQRIRNYTGKPIDVEVRRTLPGHIVFRSALRAKNHTFQTVEFRSAVQAGKSVDLRCEIVSHEGTNKKQDNVTIVETADNTSGG
;
A
#
# COMPACT_ATOMS: atom_id res chain seq x y z
N MET A 1 -11.22 -3.92 -26.81
CA MET A 1 -11.74 -3.40 -25.52
C MET A 1 -11.03 -2.07 -25.27
N ALA A 2 -11.72 -1.04 -24.77
CA ALA A 2 -11.07 0.22 -24.39
C ALA A 2 -10.11 -0.01 -23.19
N GLY A 3 -9.19 0.92 -22.93
CA GLY A 3 -8.35 0.89 -21.72
C GLY A 3 -8.94 1.77 -20.63
N TRP A 4 -8.91 1.31 -19.39
CA TRP A 4 -9.41 2.08 -18.25
C TRP A 4 -8.60 1.77 -16.98
N ASP A 5 -8.74 2.65 -16.00
CA ASP A 5 -8.08 2.52 -14.70
C ASP A 5 -9.13 2.23 -13.63
N LEU A 6 -8.90 1.20 -12.83
CA LEU A 6 -9.72 0.87 -11.67
C LEU A 6 -9.02 1.38 -10.41
N HIS A 7 -9.70 2.24 -9.65
CA HIS A 7 -9.18 2.80 -8.40
C HIS A 7 -9.79 2.08 -7.19
N GLY A 8 -8.93 1.58 -6.31
CA GLY A 8 -9.33 0.97 -5.04
C GLY A 8 -8.60 1.61 -3.87
N TYR A 9 -9.33 2.16 -2.92
CA TYR A 9 -8.77 2.69 -1.67
C TYR A 9 -8.77 1.61 -0.60
N TYR A 10 -7.64 1.44 0.08
CA TYR A 10 -7.46 0.41 1.09
C TYR A 10 -6.90 1.00 2.38
N VAL A 11 -7.40 0.48 3.51
CA VAL A 11 -6.90 0.81 4.85
C VAL A 11 -6.59 -0.47 5.61
N GLN A 12 -5.31 -0.71 5.92
CA GLN A 12 -4.92 -1.75 6.88
C GLN A 12 -4.79 -1.14 8.26
N ARG A 13 -5.61 -1.56 9.22
CA ARG A 13 -5.40 -1.18 10.62
C ARG A 13 -4.59 -2.26 11.32
N ILE A 14 -3.49 -1.88 11.96
CA ILE A 14 -2.71 -2.77 12.83
C ILE A 14 -2.86 -2.27 14.26
N ARG A 15 -3.24 -3.16 15.17
CA ARG A 15 -3.37 -2.88 16.61
C ARG A 15 -2.36 -3.73 17.38
N ASN A 16 -1.58 -3.08 18.24
CA ASN A 16 -0.65 -3.76 19.13
C ASN A 16 -1.27 -3.84 20.53
N TYR A 17 -1.75 -5.02 20.91
CA TYR A 17 -2.27 -5.27 22.27
C TYR A 17 -1.20 -5.73 23.26
N THR A 18 0.06 -5.82 22.84
CA THR A 18 1.15 -6.21 23.73
C THR A 18 1.63 -5.03 24.57
N GLY A 19 2.37 -5.32 25.64
CA GLY A 19 2.98 -4.33 26.51
C GLY A 19 4.29 -3.72 25.96
N LYS A 20 4.69 -4.02 24.72
CA LYS A 20 5.94 -3.52 24.11
C LYS A 20 5.69 -2.99 22.70
N PRO A 21 6.42 -1.96 22.24
CA PRO A 21 6.37 -1.55 20.84
C PRO A 21 6.73 -2.70 19.90
N ILE A 22 6.14 -2.72 18.71
CA ILE A 22 6.46 -3.66 17.64
C ILE A 22 6.83 -2.92 16.37
N ASP A 23 7.75 -3.49 15.61
CA ASP A 23 7.99 -3.11 14.22
C ASP A 23 7.38 -4.17 13.32
N VAL A 24 6.47 -3.75 12.44
CA VAL A 24 5.80 -4.64 11.50
C VAL A 24 6.32 -4.39 10.09
N GLU A 25 6.68 -5.47 9.41
CA GLU A 25 6.91 -5.47 7.97
C GLU A 25 5.67 -6.02 7.28
N VAL A 26 5.16 -5.28 6.29
CA VAL A 26 4.04 -5.69 5.47
C VAL A 26 4.54 -5.90 4.05
N ARG A 27 4.32 -7.12 3.53
CA ARG A 27 4.54 -7.45 2.12
C ARG A 27 3.20 -7.78 1.48
N ARG A 28 2.90 -7.13 0.36
CA ARG A 28 1.66 -7.35 -0.38
C ARG A 28 1.95 -7.61 -1.85
N THR A 29 1.55 -8.78 -2.32
CA THR A 29 1.55 -9.12 -3.74
C THR A 29 0.32 -8.53 -4.41
N LEU A 30 0.53 -7.81 -5.50
CA LEU A 30 -0.47 -7.13 -6.29
C LEU A 30 -0.31 -7.60 -7.75
N PRO A 31 -1.14 -8.54 -8.21
CA PRO A 31 -1.05 -9.04 -9.58
C PRO A 31 -1.58 -7.99 -10.58
N GLY A 32 -1.06 -8.01 -11.81
CA GLY A 32 -1.50 -7.10 -12.88
C GLY A 32 -0.55 -5.94 -13.14
N HIS A 33 -1.03 -4.95 -13.90
CA HIS A 33 -0.36 -3.67 -14.09
C HIS A 33 -0.88 -2.67 -13.05
N ILE A 34 -0.12 -2.44 -11.98
CA ILE A 34 -0.60 -1.71 -10.81
C ILE A 34 0.24 -0.47 -10.55
N VAL A 35 -0.42 0.62 -10.15
CA VAL A 35 0.21 1.75 -9.46
C VAL A 35 -0.24 1.74 -8.01
N PHE A 36 0.72 1.58 -7.09
CA PHE A 36 0.53 1.64 -5.66
C PHE A 36 0.87 3.04 -5.15
N ARG A 37 -0.14 3.78 -4.70
CA ARG A 37 0.00 5.16 -4.21
C ARG A 37 -0.13 5.18 -2.69
N SER A 38 0.89 5.66 -1.99
CA SER A 38 0.83 5.77 -0.53
C SER A 38 1.91 6.68 0.04
N ALA A 39 1.70 7.13 1.28
CA ALA A 39 2.73 7.80 2.08
C ALA A 39 3.56 6.81 2.94
N LEU A 40 3.36 5.49 2.75
CA LEU A 40 3.94 4.44 3.59
C LEU A 40 5.44 4.18 3.32
N ARG A 41 6.10 5.03 2.53
CA ARG A 41 7.49 4.87 2.09
C ARG A 41 7.78 3.45 1.57
N ALA A 42 6.84 2.93 0.78
CA ALA A 42 6.92 1.59 0.25
C ALA A 42 8.04 1.46 -0.78
N LYS A 43 8.54 0.24 -0.94
CA LYS A 43 9.51 -0.14 -1.97
C LYS A 43 9.09 -1.45 -2.64
N ASN A 44 9.61 -1.71 -3.84
CA ASN A 44 9.40 -2.98 -4.51
C ASN A 44 10.27 -4.05 -3.84
N HIS A 45 9.63 -5.07 -3.28
CA HIS A 45 10.30 -6.30 -2.84
C HIS A 45 10.56 -7.23 -4.02
N THR A 46 9.56 -7.36 -4.90
CA THR A 46 9.67 -7.97 -6.22
C THR A 46 8.97 -7.08 -7.24
N PHE A 47 8.95 -7.48 -8.51
CA PHE A 47 8.22 -6.75 -9.55
C PHE A 47 6.70 -6.68 -9.30
N GLN A 48 6.13 -7.56 -8.47
CA GLN A 48 4.69 -7.59 -8.12
C GLN A 48 4.40 -7.43 -6.62
N THR A 49 5.43 -7.29 -5.79
CA THR A 49 5.25 -7.24 -4.32
C THR A 49 5.79 -5.93 -3.78
N VAL A 50 4.92 -5.18 -3.10
CA VAL A 50 5.33 -4.00 -2.33
C VAL A 50 5.69 -4.40 -0.90
N GLU A 51 6.67 -3.73 -0.32
CA GLU A 51 7.10 -3.86 1.07
C GLU A 51 7.15 -2.49 1.74
N PHE A 52 6.62 -2.40 2.95
CA PHE A 52 6.77 -1.23 3.81
C PHE A 52 6.80 -1.65 5.29
N ARG A 53 7.28 -0.74 6.15
CA ARG A 53 7.38 -0.97 7.59
C ARG A 53 6.63 0.09 8.37
N SER A 54 6.13 -0.29 9.53
CA SER A 54 5.50 0.64 10.46
C SER A 54 5.79 0.24 11.91
N ALA A 55 6.05 1.24 12.75
CA ALA A 55 6.17 1.03 14.19
C ALA A 55 4.80 1.20 14.85
N VAL A 56 4.40 0.24 15.67
CA VAL A 56 3.15 0.30 16.43
C VAL A 56 3.46 0.25 17.91
N GLN A 57 3.24 1.37 18.58
CA GLN A 57 3.47 1.50 20.02
C GLN A 57 2.56 0.55 20.83
N ALA A 58 3.01 0.17 22.03
CA ALA A 58 2.24 -0.68 22.94
C ALA A 58 0.84 -0.10 23.20
N GLY A 59 -0.19 -0.93 23.07
CA GLY A 59 -1.59 -0.52 23.24
C GLY A 59 -2.12 0.46 22.18
N LYS A 60 -1.37 0.75 21.11
CA LYS A 60 -1.75 1.69 20.05
C LYS A 60 -2.11 0.99 18.75
N SER A 61 -2.64 1.78 17.83
CA SER A 61 -2.97 1.36 16.48
C SER A 61 -2.45 2.34 15.44
N VAL A 62 -2.15 1.83 14.25
CA VAL A 62 -1.81 2.63 13.08
C VAL A 62 -2.70 2.21 11.91
N ASP A 63 -3.07 3.20 11.09
CA ASP A 63 -3.81 3.00 9.84
C ASP A 63 -2.87 3.18 8.66
N LEU A 64 -2.67 2.09 7.91
CA LEU A 64 -1.83 2.03 6.74
C LEU A 64 -2.71 2.21 5.50
N ARG A 65 -2.75 3.44 4.99
CA ARG A 65 -3.62 3.83 3.87
C ARG A 65 -2.87 3.77 2.55
N CYS A 66 -3.52 3.24 1.53
CA CYS A 66 -3.01 3.26 0.17
C CYS A 66 -4.15 3.27 -0.86
N GLU A 67 -3.82 3.73 -2.05
CA GLU A 67 -4.65 3.58 -3.25
C GLU A 67 -3.95 2.60 -4.20
N ILE A 68 -4.72 1.68 -4.75
CA ILE A 68 -4.31 0.74 -5.78
C ILE A 68 -5.02 1.17 -7.06
N VAL A 69 -4.25 1.51 -8.09
CA VAL A 69 -4.77 1.79 -9.43
C VAL A 69 -4.39 0.63 -10.34
N SER A 70 -5.36 -0.11 -10.83
CA SER A 70 -5.15 -1.20 -11.78
C SER A 70 -5.41 -0.72 -13.20
N HIS A 71 -4.44 -0.91 -14.09
CA HIS A 71 -4.61 -0.62 -15.51
C HIS A 71 -5.19 -1.84 -16.23
N GLU A 72 -6.34 -1.66 -16.88
CA GLU A 72 -7.09 -2.72 -17.56
C GLU A 72 -7.24 -2.45 -19.06
N GLY A 73 -7.63 -3.49 -19.81
CA GLY A 73 -7.78 -3.40 -21.26
C GLY A 73 -6.49 -2.95 -21.94
N THR A 74 -6.57 -1.96 -22.84
CA THR A 74 -5.38 -1.43 -23.53
C THR A 74 -4.43 -0.62 -22.63
N ASN A 75 -4.84 -0.27 -21.40
CA ASN A 75 -3.95 0.38 -20.43
C ASN A 75 -3.02 -0.64 -19.75
N LYS A 76 -3.38 -1.93 -19.76
CA LYS A 76 -2.54 -3.00 -19.25
C LYS A 76 -1.38 -3.25 -20.22
N LYS A 77 -0.17 -2.78 -19.87
CA LYS A 77 1.04 -2.87 -20.73
C LYS A 77 2.10 -3.82 -20.20
N GLN A 78 2.02 -4.19 -18.93
CA GLN A 78 3.00 -4.99 -18.20
C GLN A 78 2.32 -5.64 -17.01
N ASP A 79 2.97 -6.57 -16.33
CA ASP A 79 2.45 -7.20 -15.12
C ASP A 79 3.39 -6.90 -13.94
N ASN A 80 3.40 -5.65 -13.51
CA ASN A 80 4.25 -5.15 -12.43
C ASN A 80 3.52 -4.15 -11.51
N VAL A 81 4.22 -3.76 -10.44
CA VAL A 81 3.81 -2.67 -9.55
C VAL A 81 4.78 -1.51 -9.66
N THR A 82 4.21 -0.34 -9.90
CA THR A 82 4.90 0.95 -9.78
C THR A 82 4.48 1.62 -8.48
N ILE A 83 5.43 2.08 -7.67
CA ILE A 83 5.14 2.80 -6.42
C ILE A 83 5.20 4.30 -6.67
N VAL A 84 4.19 5.01 -6.19
CA VAL A 84 4.15 6.47 -6.18
C VAL A 84 4.00 6.92 -4.74
N GLU A 85 5.00 7.64 -4.24
CA GLU A 85 4.92 8.25 -2.92
C GLU A 85 3.94 9.42 -2.94
N THR A 86 3.06 9.47 -1.94
CA THR A 86 2.11 10.57 -1.76
C THR A 86 2.42 11.31 -0.46
N ALA A 87 2.03 12.58 -0.36
CA ALA A 87 2.08 13.28 0.91
C ALA A 87 1.20 12.57 1.96
N ASP A 88 1.63 12.56 3.22
CA ASP A 88 0.86 12.07 4.35
C ASP A 88 -0.42 12.92 4.50
N ASN A 89 -1.55 12.43 3.97
CA ASN A 89 -2.87 12.98 4.29
C ASN A 89 -3.30 12.50 5.69
N THR A 90 -2.53 12.89 6.72
CA THR A 90 -2.91 12.69 8.12
C THR A 90 -3.87 13.81 8.50
N SER A 91 -5.14 13.70 8.10
CA SER A 91 -6.22 14.44 8.73
C SER A 91 -6.38 13.89 10.14
N GLY A 92 -5.73 14.55 11.10
CA GLY A 92 -5.87 14.26 12.53
C GLY A 92 -7.33 14.45 12.98
N GLY A 93 -7.82 13.47 13.75
CA GLY A 93 -9.09 13.49 14.46
C GLY A 93 -9.00 12.51 15.62
#